data_AF-A0A7M2XE61-F1
#
_entry.id   AF-A0A7M2XE61-F1
#
_cell.length_a   1.000
_cell.length_b   1.000
_cell.length_c   1.000
_cell.angle_alpha   90.00
_cell.angle_beta   90.00
_cell.angle_gamma   90.00
#
_symmetry.space_group_name_H-M   'P 1'
#
loop_
_entity.id
_entity.type
_entity.pdbx_description
1 polymer ?
#
loop_
_entity_poly.entity_id
_entity_poly.type
_entity_poly.pdbx_seq_one_letter_code
_entity_poly.pdbx_strand_id
1 'polypeptide(L)'
;MPQVKNISTGPRGAYLKGVLTMAEVGQTVEADDFAEEWFQELDGDDAPSLTKMTVDELKAFAEANEIDLGDATKKADILSAIELALEDK
;
A
#
# COMPACT_ATOMS: atom_id res chain seq x y z
N MET A 1 3.24 -12.24 1.66
CA MET A 1 2.75 -12.89 0.43
C MET A 1 2.03 -11.79 -0.34
N PRO A 2 2.17 -11.70 -1.67
CA PRO A 2 1.47 -10.67 -2.42
C PRO A 2 -0.04 -10.86 -2.19
N GLN A 3 -0.70 -9.77 -1.79
CA GLN A 3 -2.16 -9.75 -1.76
C GLN A 3 -2.59 -9.33 -3.15
N VAL A 4 -3.72 -9.82 -3.63
CA VAL A 4 -4.26 -9.42 -4.93
C VAL A 4 -5.71 -9.04 -4.80
N LYS A 5 -6.08 -7.94 -5.42
CA LYS A 5 -7.46 -7.46 -5.47
C LYS A 5 -8.08 -7.86 -6.80
N ASN A 6 -9.22 -8.54 -6.77
CA ASN A 6 -9.97 -8.83 -7.98
C ASN A 6 -10.53 -7.53 -8.58
N ILE A 7 -10.04 -7.16 -9.77
CA ILE A 7 -10.47 -6.00 -10.55
C ILE A 7 -11.41 -6.39 -11.70
N SER A 8 -11.74 -7.67 -11.85
CA SER A 8 -12.65 -8.20 -12.87
C SER A 8 -14.10 -7.81 -12.60
N THR A 9 -14.96 -7.98 -13.60
CA THR A 9 -16.42 -7.73 -13.50
C THR A 9 -17.20 -8.89 -12.88
N GLY A 10 -16.52 -9.92 -12.37
CA GLY A 10 -17.14 -11.07 -11.70
C GLY A 10 -16.17 -11.80 -10.76
N PRO A 11 -16.65 -12.83 -10.03
CA PRO A 11 -15.81 -13.61 -9.15
C PRO A 11 -14.78 -14.41 -9.95
N ARG A 12 -13.51 -14.28 -9.57
CA ARG A 12 -12.38 -14.93 -10.23
C ARG A 12 -11.57 -15.73 -9.22
N GLY A 13 -10.98 -16.82 -9.70
CA GLY A 13 -10.08 -17.65 -8.89
C GLY A 13 -8.63 -17.20 -9.03
N ALA A 14 -7.92 -17.15 -7.91
CA ALA A 14 -6.47 -17.01 -7.84
C ALA A 14 -5.89 -18.19 -7.04
N TYR A 15 -4.65 -18.58 -7.32
CA TYR A 15 -4.01 -19.71 -6.66
C TYR A 15 -3.02 -19.25 -5.59
N LEU A 16 -3.15 -19.85 -4.41
CA LEU A 16 -2.23 -19.70 -3.30
C LEU A 16 -1.62 -21.07 -2.97
N LYS A 17 -0.34 -21.28 -3.27
CA LYS A 17 0.40 -22.53 -3.05
C LYS A 17 -0.33 -23.75 -3.62
N GLY A 18 -0.96 -23.58 -4.78
CA GLY A 18 -1.77 -24.61 -5.45
C GLY A 18 -3.20 -24.76 -4.91
N VAL A 19 -3.64 -23.93 -3.96
CA VAL A 19 -5.04 -23.87 -3.48
C VAL A 19 -5.79 -22.78 -4.24
N LEU A 20 -6.88 -23.14 -4.92
CA LEU A 20 -7.75 -22.19 -5.59
C LEU A 20 -8.58 -21.40 -4.57
N THR A 21 -8.39 -20.09 -4.54
CA THR A 21 -9.14 -19.13 -3.73
C THR A 21 -10.01 -18.28 -4.64
N MET A 22 -11.32 -18.26 -4.39
CA MET A 22 -12.25 -17.42 -5.14
C MET A 22 -12.32 -16.02 -4.52
N ALA A 23 -12.01 -15.01 -5.32
CA ALA A 23 -12.13 -13.62 -4.94
C ALA A 23 -13.38 -12.99 -5.57
N GLU A 24 -14.22 -12.34 -4.78
CA GLU A 24 -15.29 -11.48 -5.29
C GLU A 24 -14.74 -10.18 -5.88
N VAL A 25 -15.55 -9.47 -6.68
CA VAL A 25 -15.13 -8.19 -7.28
C VAL A 25 -14.76 -7.19 -6.19
N GLY A 26 -13.55 -6.66 -6.24
CA GLY A 26 -13.00 -5.76 -5.24
C GLY A 26 -12.48 -6.43 -3.96
N GLN A 27 -12.64 -7.75 -3.81
CA GLN A 27 -12.11 -8.51 -2.68
C GLN A 27 -10.61 -8.72 -2.84
N THR A 28 -9.88 -8.53 -1.75
CA THR A 28 -8.45 -8.82 -1.65
C THR A 28 -8.24 -10.22 -1.10
N VAL A 29 -7.44 -11.02 -1.79
CA VAL A 29 -7.06 -12.39 -1.38
C VAL A 29 -5.55 -12.56 -1.49
N GLU A 30 -4.95 -13.46 -0.71
CA GLU A 30 -3.55 -13.83 -0.91
C GLU A 30 -3.45 -14.82 -2.07
N ALA A 31 -2.59 -14.55 -3.04
CA ALA A 31 -2.32 -15.45 -4.16
C ALA A 31 -0.91 -15.25 -4.68
N ASP A 32 -0.22 -16.34 -5.02
CA ASP A 32 1.09 -16.31 -5.67
C ASP A 32 1.01 -16.56 -7.19
N ASP A 33 -0.12 -17.06 -7.68
CA ASP A 33 -0.38 -17.26 -9.10
C ASP A 33 -1.79 -16.72 -9.44
N PHE A 34 -1.84 -15.67 -10.24
CA PHE A 34 -3.05 -14.94 -10.58
C PHE A 34 -2.94 -14.32 -11.97
N ALA A 35 -4.08 -14.07 -12.60
CA ALA A 35 -4.13 -13.38 -13.89
C ALA A 35 -4.10 -11.86 -13.66
N GLU A 36 -3.05 -11.17 -14.11
CA GLU A 36 -2.88 -9.71 -13.98
C GLU A 36 -4.04 -8.89 -14.60
N GLU A 37 -4.73 -9.46 -15.59
CA GLU A 37 -5.92 -8.87 -16.21
C GLU A 37 -7.18 -8.94 -15.33
N TRP A 38 -7.20 -9.82 -14.33
CA TRP A 38 -8.32 -9.99 -13.40
C TRP A 38 -7.97 -9.57 -11.97
N PHE A 39 -6.68 -9.50 -11.65
CA PHE A 39 -6.18 -9.28 -10.33
C PHE A 39 -5.08 -8.23 -10.35
N GLN A 40 -5.23 -7.21 -9.50
CA GLN A 40 -4.20 -6.24 -9.24
C GLN A 40 -3.41 -6.66 -8.01
N GLU A 41 -2.09 -6.82 -8.16
CA GLU A 41 -1.20 -7.05 -7.03
C GLU A 41 -1.21 -5.85 -6.10
N LEU A 42 -1.66 -6.11 -4.87
CA LEU A 42 -1.43 -5.32 -3.70
C LEU A 42 -0.25 -5.97 -2.99
N ASP A 43 0.96 -5.68 -3.45
CA ASP A 43 2.10 -5.71 -2.53
C ASP A 43 1.67 -4.94 -1.28
N GLY A 44 2.06 -5.40 -0.09
CA GLY A 44 1.78 -4.75 1.20
C GLY A 44 2.41 -3.35 1.36
N ASP A 45 2.61 -2.67 0.24
CA ASP A 45 3.12 -1.34 -0.02
C ASP A 45 1.98 -0.39 -0.47
N ASP A 46 0.71 -0.78 -0.25
CA ASP A 46 -0.46 0.12 -0.26
C ASP A 46 -0.87 0.57 1.15
N ALA A 47 -0.07 0.24 2.18
CA ALA A 47 0.20 1.30 3.16
C ALA A 47 0.87 2.43 2.35
N PRO A 48 0.50 3.71 2.52
CA PRO A 48 1.24 4.78 1.84
C PRO A 48 2.69 4.66 2.28
N SER A 49 3.51 3.98 1.49
CA SER A 49 4.92 3.87 1.73
C SER A 49 5.41 5.27 1.51
N LEU A 50 5.52 6.01 2.62
CA LEU A 50 5.98 7.37 2.63
C LEU A 50 7.31 7.43 1.83
N THR A 51 8.10 6.36 1.87
CA THR A 51 9.32 6.14 1.09
C THR A 51 9.14 6.25 -0.44
N LYS A 52 7.96 5.97 -1.01
CA LYS A 52 7.64 6.17 -2.44
C LYS A 52 7.13 7.58 -2.76
N MET A 53 6.57 8.30 -1.78
CA MET A 53 6.08 9.68 -1.97
C MET A 53 7.23 10.66 -2.23
N THR A 54 6.97 11.72 -2.98
CA THR A 54 7.92 12.82 -3.18
C THR A 54 8.06 13.69 -1.92
N VAL A 55 9.10 14.54 -1.86
CA VAL A 55 9.27 15.46 -0.73
C VAL A 55 8.06 16.39 -0.55
N ASP A 56 7.48 16.87 -1.65
CA ASP A 56 6.28 17.71 -1.63
C ASP A 56 5.05 16.95 -1.09
N GLU A 57 4.85 15.71 -1.53
CA GLU A 57 3.75 14.88 -1.03
C GLU A 57 3.91 14.53 0.46
N LEU A 58 5.13 14.29 0.91
CA LEU A 58 5.42 14.04 2.32
C LEU A 58 5.16 15.27 3.19
N LYS A 59 5.51 16.46 2.70
CA LYS A 59 5.19 17.71 3.40
C LYS A 59 3.69 17.94 3.49
N ALA A 60 2.98 17.76 2.38
CA ALA A 60 1.53 17.85 2.37
C ALA A 60 0.88 16.82 3.31
N PHE A 61 1.41 15.60 3.36
CA PHE A 61 0.97 14.57 4.29
C PHE A 61 1.21 14.96 5.74
N ALA A 62 2.39 15.50 6.06
CA ALA A 62 2.72 15.99 7.39
C ALA A 62 1.78 17.13 7.82
N GLU A 63 1.57 18.13 6.97
CA GLU A 63 0.65 19.24 7.23
C GLU A 63 -0.80 18.74 7.44
N ALA A 64 -1.26 17.81 6.61
CA ALA A 64 -2.61 17.23 6.72
C ALA A 64 -2.83 16.43 8.01
N ASN A 65 -1.76 15.87 8.58
CA ASN A 65 -1.78 15.12 9.83
C ASN A 65 -1.29 15.94 11.04
N GLU A 66 -1.06 17.24 10.85
CA GLU A 66 -0.55 18.18 11.86
C GLU A 66 0.80 17.72 12.47
N ILE A 67 1.65 17.10 11.65
CA ILE A 67 2.98 16.62 12.01
C ILE A 67 4.00 17.75 11.80
N ASP A 68 4.76 18.07 12.85
CA ASP A 68 5.86 19.03 12.78
C ASP A 68 7.10 18.37 12.17
N LEU A 69 7.53 18.89 11.01
CA LEU A 69 8.74 18.42 10.30
C LEU A 69 10.02 19.14 10.75
N GLY A 70 9.93 20.16 11.60
CA GLY A 70 11.07 20.99 12.03
C GLY A 70 11.89 21.55 10.87
N ASP A 71 13.20 21.41 10.96
CA ASP A 71 14.19 21.79 9.92
C ASP A 71 14.47 20.66 8.90
N ALA A 72 13.62 19.62 8.82
CA ALA A 72 13.82 18.51 7.91
C ALA A 72 13.67 18.95 6.45
N THR A 73 14.81 19.01 5.74
CA THR A 73 14.87 19.39 4.32
C THR A 73 15.12 18.21 3.39
N LYS A 74 15.65 17.09 3.91
CA LYS A 74 15.90 15.88 3.12
C LYS A 74 14.72 14.93 3.25
N LYS A 75 14.42 14.21 2.17
CA LYS A 75 13.37 13.19 2.14
C LYS A 75 13.47 12.20 3.30
N ALA A 76 14.68 11.69 3.59
CA ALA A 76 14.88 10.73 4.67
C ALA A 76 14.58 11.30 6.06
N ASP A 77 14.93 12.56 6.31
CA ASP A 77 14.64 13.24 7.59
C ASP A 77 13.13 13.48 7.75
N ILE A 78 12.46 13.91 6.67
CA ILE A 78 11.00 14.13 6.64
C ILE A 78 10.25 12.81 6.88
N LEU A 79 10.68 11.74 6.23
CA LEU A 79 10.12 10.40 6.42
C LEU A 79 10.22 9.96 7.87
N SER A 80 11.40 10.07 8.45
CA SER A 80 11.64 9.69 9.83
C SER A 80 10.75 10.48 10.80
N ALA A 81 10.56 11.78 10.56
CA ALA A 81 9.68 12.61 11.39
C ALA A 81 8.20 12.20 11.27
N ILE A 82 7.72 11.88 10.06
CA ILE A 82 6.34 11.44 9.83
C ILE A 82 6.11 10.06 10.44
N GLU A 83 7.01 9.11 10.22
CA GLU A 83 6.92 7.76 10.78
C GLU A 83 6.92 7.80 12.31
N LEU A 84 7.84 8.55 12.92
CA LEU A 84 7.91 8.73 14.38
C LEU A 84 6.61 9.32 14.95
N ALA A 85 6.01 10.31 14.27
CA ALA A 85 4.78 10.95 14.70
C ALA A 85 3.54 10.05 14.51
N LEU A 86 3.57 9.13 13.54
CA LEU A 86 2.50 8.14 13.31
C LEU A 86 2.59 6.96 14.28
N GLU A 87 3.78 6.55 14.71
CA GLU A 87 3.97 5.46 15.67
C GLU A 87 3.55 5.81 17.11
N ASP A 88 3.56 7.09 17.49
CA ASP A 88 3.20 7.56 18.85
C ASP A 88 1.68 7.77 19.05
N LYS A 89 0.85 7.42 18.04
CA LYS A 89 -0.59 7.69 18.01
C LYS A 89 -1.42 6.43 18.26
#